data_AF-A0A8T6X713-F1
#
_entry.id   AF-A0A8T6X713-F1
#
_cell.length_a   1.000
_cell.length_b   1.000
_cell.length_c   1.000
_cell.angle_alpha   90.00
_cell.angle_beta   90.00
_cell.angle_gamma   90.00
#
_symmetry.space_group_name_H-M   'P 1'
#
loop_
_entity.id
_entity.type
_entity.pdbx_description
1 polymer ?
#
loop_
_entity_poly.entity_id
_entity_poly.type
_entity_poly.pdbx_seq_one_letter_code
_entity_poly.pdbx_strand_id
1 'polypeptide(L)'
;MEPGPYWAAPPVPDAAGRFTENLGQWDEDVRFVAEGPTARAGLCPDGVVHQVTGPDGGHRVKVAFTADGPVEPYGVDDLGYPTSYFMGNDPDRWVTKAR
;
A
#
# COMPACT_ATOMS: atom_id res chain seq x y z
N MET A 1 39.44 2.87 1.93
CA MET A 1 38.28 1.96 1.92
C MET A 1 37.13 2.80 1.44
N GLU A 2 36.80 2.73 0.15
CA GLU A 2 35.75 3.55 -0.47
C GLU A 2 34.37 2.94 -0.15
N PRO A 3 33.35 3.71 0.25
CA PRO A 3 32.00 3.18 0.47
C PRO A 3 31.37 2.80 -0.88
N GLY A 4 30.92 1.55 -1.01
CA GLY A 4 30.29 1.02 -2.22
C GLY A 4 28.95 1.71 -2.57
N PRO A 5 28.46 1.56 -3.82
CA PRO A 5 27.28 2.27 -4.29
C PRO A 5 26.01 1.85 -3.52
N TYR A 6 25.36 2.83 -2.88
CA TYR A 6 24.20 2.69 -1.99
C TYR A 6 22.86 2.29 -2.66
N TRP A 7 22.81 1.89 -3.93
CA TRP A 7 21.54 1.90 -4.68
C TRP A 7 20.85 0.56 -4.96
N ALA A 8 21.32 -0.56 -4.42
CA ALA A 8 20.51 -1.78 -4.45
C ALA A 8 20.78 -2.66 -3.22
N ALA A 9 20.01 -2.45 -2.15
CA ALA A 9 19.87 -3.49 -1.15
C ALA A 9 19.35 -4.76 -1.87
N PRO A 10 19.89 -5.95 -1.58
CA PRO A 10 19.39 -7.19 -2.17
C PRO A 10 17.88 -7.30 -1.87
N PRO A 11 17.07 -7.77 -2.83
CA PRO A 11 15.64 -7.97 -2.59
C PRO A 11 15.49 -8.88 -1.37
N VAL A 12 14.79 -8.40 -0.35
CA VAL A 12 14.56 -9.17 0.87
C VAL A 12 13.59 -10.30 0.47
N PRO A 13 14.02 -11.58 0.44
CA PRO A 13 13.32 -12.62 -0.32
C PRO A 13 11.90 -12.96 0.15
N ASP A 14 11.49 -12.48 1.33
CA ASP A 14 10.16 -12.67 1.91
C ASP A 14 9.51 -11.35 2.39
N ALA A 15 10.10 -10.18 2.08
CA ALA A 15 9.48 -8.88 2.40
C ALA A 15 8.61 -8.33 1.26
N ALA A 16 8.19 -9.19 0.33
CA ALA A 16 7.23 -8.83 -0.69
C ALA A 16 5.87 -8.57 -0.02
N GLY A 17 5.71 -7.36 0.52
CA GLY A 17 4.42 -6.84 0.92
C GLY A 17 3.47 -6.99 -0.26
N ARG A 18 2.34 -7.65 -0.01
CA ARG A 18 1.30 -7.84 -1.03
C ARG A 18 0.51 -6.55 -1.09
N PHE A 19 0.27 -6.05 -2.29
CA PHE A 19 -0.60 -4.91 -2.49
C PHE A 19 -2.01 -5.40 -2.83
N THR A 20 -3.02 -4.66 -2.37
CA THR A 20 -4.42 -4.83 -2.75
C THR A 20 -4.89 -3.53 -3.37
N GLU A 21 -5.50 -3.60 -4.54
CA GLU A 21 -6.19 -2.48 -5.19
C GLU A 21 -7.29 -1.88 -4.29
N ASN A 22 -7.32 -0.54 -4.22
CA ASN A 22 -8.37 0.21 -3.57
C ASN A 22 -9.57 0.32 -4.50
N LEU A 23 -10.62 -0.43 -4.17
CA LEU A 23 -11.95 -0.38 -4.79
C LEU A 23 -12.96 0.37 -3.91
N GLY A 24 -12.45 1.23 -3.03
CA GLY A 24 -13.20 2.10 -2.11
C GLY A 24 -13.10 1.70 -0.63
N GLN A 25 -12.31 0.70 -0.29
CA GLN A 25 -12.10 0.28 1.10
C GLN A 25 -11.30 1.33 1.89
N TRP A 26 -10.54 2.18 1.21
CA TRP A 26 -9.69 3.23 1.77
C TRP A 26 -9.96 4.59 1.12
N ASP A 27 -9.34 5.64 1.66
CA ASP A 27 -9.41 7.01 1.13
C ASP A 27 -9.22 7.05 -0.38
N GLU A 28 -9.95 7.96 -1.04
CA GLU A 28 -10.01 8.06 -2.50
C GLU A 28 -8.67 8.40 -3.17
N ASP A 29 -7.67 8.88 -2.42
CA ASP A 29 -6.34 9.19 -2.93
C ASP A 29 -5.40 7.98 -2.95
N VAL A 30 -5.78 6.89 -2.26
CA VAL A 30 -5.02 5.64 -2.22
C VAL A 30 -5.42 4.75 -3.39
N ARG A 31 -4.44 4.14 -4.06
CA ARG A 31 -4.65 3.17 -5.16
C ARG A 31 -4.38 1.74 -4.79
N PHE A 32 -3.35 1.53 -3.98
CA PHE A 32 -2.97 0.19 -3.53
C PHE A 32 -2.56 0.24 -2.07
N VAL A 33 -2.91 -0.78 -1.30
CA VAL A 33 -2.49 -0.90 0.11
C VAL A 33 -1.74 -2.21 0.29
N ALA A 34 -0.55 -2.12 0.87
CA ALA A 34 0.11 -3.26 1.49
C ALA A 34 -0.19 -3.29 2.99
N GLU A 35 -0.60 -4.44 3.49
CA GLU A 35 -0.89 -4.67 4.90
C GLU A 35 0.12 -5.66 5.50
N GLY A 36 0.66 -5.29 6.65
CA GLY A 36 1.46 -6.17 7.50
C GLY A 36 0.88 -6.20 8.92
N PRO A 37 1.44 -7.04 9.81
CA PRO A 37 0.88 -7.27 11.15
C PRO A 37 0.77 -6.01 12.02
N THR A 38 1.62 -5.01 11.79
CA THR A 38 1.73 -3.81 12.64
C THR A 38 1.59 -2.50 11.87
N ALA A 39 1.54 -2.57 10.54
CA ALA A 39 1.57 -1.39 9.69
C ALA A 39 0.87 -1.62 8.35
N ARG A 40 0.43 -0.52 7.75
CA ARG A 40 -0.07 -0.44 6.38
C ARG A 40 0.72 0.59 5.60
N ALA A 41 0.88 0.35 4.31
CA ALA A 41 1.47 1.30 3.37
C ALA A 41 0.52 1.47 2.17
N GLY A 42 0.09 2.69 1.90
CA GLY A 42 -0.77 3.06 0.77
C GLY A 42 0.01 3.80 -0.31
N LEU A 43 -0.12 3.37 -1.56
CA LEU A 43 0.41 4.08 -2.72
C LEU A 43 -0.62 5.09 -3.22
N CYS A 44 -0.20 6.34 -3.35
CA CYS A 44 -1.01 7.45 -3.86
C CYS A 44 -0.32 8.04 -5.10
N PRO A 45 -1.03 8.78 -5.96
CA PRO A 45 -0.39 9.42 -7.12
C PRO A 45 0.71 10.43 -6.79
N ASP A 46 0.64 11.02 -5.59
CA ASP A 46 1.54 12.07 -5.11
C ASP A 46 2.46 11.60 -3.96
N GLY A 47 2.46 10.32 -3.61
CA GLY A 47 3.25 9.86 -2.47
C GLY A 47 2.91 8.49 -1.91
N VAL A 48 3.45 8.23 -0.72
CA VAL A 48 3.19 7.02 0.06
C VAL A 48 2.67 7.40 1.43
N VAL A 49 1.55 6.79 1.83
CA VAL A 49 0.99 6.91 3.17
C VAL A 49 1.44 5.70 3.98
N HIS A 50 1.95 5.92 5.18
CA HIS A 50 2.21 4.87 6.17
C HIS A 50 1.29 5.04 7.37
N GLN A 51 0.64 3.96 7.78
CA GLN A 51 -0.11 3.88 9.02
C GLN A 51 0.51 2.82 9.91
N VAL A 52 0.82 3.17 11.15
CA VAL A 52 1.33 2.24 12.17
C VAL A 52 0.34 2.25 13.33
N THR A 53 -0.03 1.07 13.81
CA THR A 53 -0.90 0.94 14.99
C THR A 53 -0.07 0.48 16.17
N GLY A 54 -0.12 1.24 17.26
CA GLY A 54 0.54 0.92 18.52
C GLY A 54 -0.44 0.88 19.69
N PRO A 55 0.05 0.55 20.90
CA PRO A 55 -0.76 0.49 22.12
C PRO A 55 -1.50 1.81 22.44
N ASP A 56 -0.88 2.94 22.08
CA ASP A 56 -1.40 4.29 22.38
C ASP A 56 -2.29 4.87 21.26
N GLY A 57 -2.56 4.07 20.20
CA GLY A 57 -3.37 4.47 19.06
C GLY A 57 -2.66 4.31 17.71
N GLY A 58 -3.31 4.80 16.66
CA GLY A 58 -2.80 4.76 15.28
C GLY A 58 -2.15 6.09 14.88
N HIS A 59 -0.98 6.01 14.27
CA HIS A 59 -0.32 7.16 13.63
C HIS A 59 -0.33 7.01 12.11
N ARG A 60 -0.54 8.12 11.39
CA ARG A 60 -0.48 8.17 9.94
C ARG A 60 0.49 9.26 9.49
N VAL A 61 1.37 8.93 8.56
CA VAL A 61 2.33 9.85 7.94
C VAL A 61 2.22 9.72 6.42
N LYS A 62 2.30 10.83 5.68
CA LYS A 62 2.39 10.84 4.22
C LYS A 62 3.75 11.38 3.80
N VAL A 63 4.48 10.61 3.01
CA VAL A 63 5.68 11.06 2.30
C VAL A 63 5.22 11.49 0.91
N ALA A 64 5.20 12.81 0.68
CA ALA A 64 4.83 13.36 -0.61
C ALA A 64 6.04 13.42 -1.55
N PHE A 65 5.83 13.05 -2.82
CA PHE A 65 6.82 13.24 -3.87
C PHE A 65 6.72 14.66 -4.40
N THR A 66 7.88 15.32 -4.59
CA THR A 66 7.96 16.71 -5.08
C THR A 66 8.23 16.78 -6.58
N ALA A 67 7.91 15.71 -7.32
CA ALA A 67 8.12 15.66 -8.77
C ALA A 67 7.14 16.58 -9.52
N ASP A 68 7.40 16.83 -10.80
CA ASP A 68 6.54 17.63 -11.68
C ASP A 68 5.24 16.86 -12.02
N GLY A 69 4.34 16.79 -11.04
CA GLY A 69 3.01 16.23 -11.16
C GLY A 69 2.84 14.82 -10.58
N PRO A 70 1.58 14.42 -10.31
CA PRO A 70 1.28 13.07 -9.81
C PRO A 70 1.55 12.02 -10.89
N VAL A 71 1.97 10.83 -10.46
CA VAL A 71 2.14 9.65 -11.31
C VAL A 71 1.14 8.60 -10.85
N GLU A 72 0.28 8.15 -11.75
CA GLU A 72 -0.76 7.17 -11.43
C GLU A 72 -0.14 5.78 -11.19
N PRO A 73 -0.21 5.23 -9.97
CA PRO A 73 0.23 3.86 -9.70
C PRO A 73 -0.65 2.87 -10.46
N TYR A 74 -0.05 1.84 -11.03
CA TYR A 74 -0.76 0.73 -11.68
C TYR A 74 -0.17 -0.61 -11.23
N GLY A 75 -1.03 -1.63 -11.16
CA GLY A 75 -0.60 -3.01 -10.88
C GLY A 75 0.20 -3.58 -12.04
N VAL A 76 1.31 -4.26 -11.75
CA VAL A 76 2.15 -4.89 -12.77
C VAL A 76 1.72 -6.33 -13.04
N ASP A 77 1.57 -7.13 -11.97
CA ASP A 77 1.21 -8.54 -12.03
C ASP A 77 0.17 -8.89 -10.95
N ASP A 78 -0.79 -9.75 -11.31
CA ASP A 78 -1.72 -10.33 -10.35
C ASP A 78 -0.95 -11.36 -9.47
N LEU A 79 -1.05 -11.21 -8.15
CA LEU A 79 -0.58 -12.24 -7.22
C LEU A 79 -1.68 -13.30 -7.03
N GLY A 80 -1.31 -14.58 -6.90
CA GLY A 80 -2.23 -15.73 -6.85
C GLY A 80 -3.15 -15.83 -5.61
N TYR A 81 -3.50 -14.71 -4.97
CA TYR A 81 -4.23 -14.63 -3.73
C TYR A 81 -5.26 -13.49 -3.80
N PRO A 82 -6.47 -13.74 -4.33
CA PRO A 82 -7.52 -12.73 -4.36
C PRO A 82 -7.97 -12.38 -2.94
N THR A 83 -8.03 -11.09 -2.62
CA THR A 83 -8.53 -10.63 -1.32
C THR A 83 -9.96 -10.08 -1.49
N SER A 84 -10.82 -10.35 -0.51
CA SER A 84 -12.22 -9.89 -0.49
C SER A 84 -12.46 -9.06 0.77
N TYR A 85 -13.17 -7.94 0.63
CA TYR A 85 -13.44 -7.01 1.72
C TYR A 85 -14.92 -6.65 1.80
N PHE A 86 -15.40 -6.39 3.01
CA PHE A 86 -16.70 -5.77 3.24
C PHE A 86 -16.56 -4.25 3.12
N MET A 87 -17.38 -3.63 2.29
CA MET A 87 -17.46 -2.17 2.18
C MET A 87 -18.46 -1.63 3.19
N GLY A 88 -17.95 -1.11 4.31
CA GLY A 88 -18.80 -0.63 5.40
C GLY A 88 -19.50 -1.76 6.15
N ASN A 89 -20.76 -1.54 6.53
CA ASN A 89 -21.58 -2.42 7.36
C ASN A 89 -22.78 -3.04 6.61
N ASP A 90 -22.81 -2.91 5.28
CA ASP A 90 -23.85 -3.49 4.43
C ASP A 90 -23.34 -4.78 3.75
N PRO A 91 -23.83 -5.97 4.17
CA PRO A 91 -23.40 -7.24 3.61
C PRO A 91 -23.81 -7.46 2.14
N ASP A 92 -24.71 -6.63 1.58
CA ASP A 92 -25.10 -6.73 0.16
C ASP A 92 -24.13 -5.98 -0.78
N ARG A 93 -23.12 -5.27 -0.25
CA ARG A 93 -22.14 -4.48 -1.00
C ARG A 93 -20.77 -5.16 -1.07
N TRP A 94 -20.75 -6.44 -1.41
CA TRP A 94 -19.51 -7.21 -1.55
C TRP A 94 -18.67 -6.72 -2.73
N VAL A 95 -17.40 -6.39 -2.45
CA VAL A 95 -16.37 -6.23 -3.47
C VAL A 95 -15.59 -7.54 -3.54
N THR A 96 -15.83 -8.30 -4.59
CA THR A 96 -15.10 -9.55 -4.88
C THR A 96 -13.96 -9.28 -5.86
N LYS A 97 -12.83 -9.96 -5.68
CA LYS A 97 -11.65 -9.94 -6.59
C LYS A 97 -10.84 -8.64 -6.58
N ALA A 98 -10.57 -8.06 -5.40
CA ALA A 98 -9.49 -7.07 -5.33
C ALA A 98 -8.16 -7.78 -5.63
N ARG A 99 -7.36 -7.19 -6.52
CA ARG A 99 -6.12 -7.75 -7.07
C ARG A 99 -4.90 -7.07 -6.47
#